data_AF-A0A016TMQ5-F1
#
_entry.id   AF-A0A016TMQ5-F1
#
_cell.length_a   1.000
_cell.length_b   1.000
_cell.length_c   1.000
_cell.angle_alpha   90.00
_cell.angle_beta   90.00
_cell.angle_gamma   90.00
#
_symmetry.space_group_name_H-M   'P 1'
#
loop_
_entity.id
_entity.type
_entity.pdbx_description
1 polymer ?
#
loop_
_entity_poly.entity_id
_entity_poly.type
_entity_poly.pdbx_seq_one_letter_code
_entity_poly.pdbx_strand_id
1 'polypeptide(L)'
;MTVQTAPIQLKLGAHRLRWYGHMVRRPSPYSTRQVMGMDVTGKRLEGGPKKRWKDAIRKDMNVVESRTTTLRPCSLAQRTCDCAR
;
A
#
# COMPACT_ATOMS: atom_id res chain seq x y z
N MET A 1 -18.26 -17.72 -21.91
CA MET A 1 -18.23 -16.71 -20.83
C MET A 1 -16.77 -16.34 -20.58
N THR A 2 -16.35 -15.11 -20.89
CA THR A 2 -14.97 -14.68 -20.69
C THR A 2 -14.77 -14.27 -19.23
N VAL A 3 -13.82 -14.91 -18.54
CA VAL A 3 -13.47 -14.55 -17.15
C VAL A 3 -12.61 -13.31 -17.18
N GLN A 4 -13.20 -12.16 -16.83
CA GLN A 4 -12.42 -10.93 -16.68
C GLN A 4 -11.54 -11.03 -15.44
N THR A 5 -10.25 -11.16 -15.66
CA THR A 5 -9.26 -11.27 -14.60
C THR A 5 -8.59 -9.92 -14.38
N ALA A 6 -8.60 -9.43 -13.14
CA ALA A 6 -7.91 -8.20 -12.79
C ALA A 6 -6.42 -8.26 -13.20
N PRO A 7 -5.83 -7.15 -13.67
CA PRO A 7 -4.45 -7.11 -14.12
C PRO A 7 -3.49 -7.58 -13.03
N ILE A 8 -2.48 -8.36 -13.42
CA ILE A 8 -1.58 -9.09 -12.50
C ILE A 8 -0.90 -8.16 -11.49
N GLN A 9 -0.53 -6.95 -11.91
CA GLN A 9 0.10 -5.93 -11.06
C GLN A 9 -0.76 -5.60 -9.83
N LEU A 10 -2.09 -5.55 -9.98
CA LEU A 10 -3.03 -5.27 -8.88
C LEU A 10 -3.06 -6.40 -7.86
N LYS A 11 -3.09 -7.64 -8.35
CA LYS A 11 -3.10 -8.83 -7.48
C LYS A 11 -1.81 -8.92 -6.67
N LEU A 12 -0.67 -8.65 -7.30
CA LEU A 12 0.63 -8.62 -6.63
C LEU A 12 0.67 -7.53 -5.56
N GLY A 13 0.25 -6.30 -5.87
CA GLY A 13 0.19 -5.21 -4.90
C GLY A 13 -0.72 -5.55 -3.71
N ALA A 14 -1.92 -6.07 -3.97
CA ALA A 14 -2.84 -6.50 -2.93
C ALA A 14 -2.25 -7.59 -2.01
N HIS A 15 -1.54 -8.58 -2.58
CA HIS A 15 -0.89 -9.62 -1.80
C HIS A 15 0.24 -9.05 -0.93
N ARG A 16 1.08 -8.16 -1.48
CA ARG A 16 2.14 -7.48 -0.72
C ARG A 16 1.57 -6.68 0.45
N LEU A 17 0.51 -5.92 0.23
CA LEU A 17 -0.14 -5.12 1.27
C LEU A 17 -0.81 -5.98 2.35
N ARG A 18 -1.44 -7.11 1.98
CA ARG A 18 -1.99 -8.07 2.95
C ARG A 18 -0.91 -8.61 3.87
N TRP A 19 0.23 -9.03 3.30
CA TRP A 19 1.37 -9.52 4.06
C TRP A 19 1.98 -8.42 4.94
N TYR A 20 2.15 -7.20 4.41
CA TYR A 20 2.64 -6.06 5.19
C TYR A 20 1.71 -5.73 6.36
N GLY A 21 0.39 -5.68 6.13
CA GLY A 21 -0.59 -5.49 7.19
C GLY A 21 -0.58 -6.60 8.23
N HIS A 22 -0.31 -7.85 7.83
CA HIS A 22 -0.07 -8.93 8.79
C HIS A 22 1.17 -8.64 9.66
N MET A 23 2.28 -8.20 9.07
CA MET A 23 3.51 -7.89 9.81
C MET A 23 3.37 -6.73 10.79
N VAL A 24 2.71 -5.64 10.38
CA VAL A 24 2.54 -4.44 11.22
C VAL A 24 1.65 -4.74 12.44
N ARG A 25 0.67 -5.64 12.30
CA ARG A 25 -0.23 -6.05 13.40
C ARG A 25 0.44 -6.96 14.45
N ARG A 26 1.61 -7.54 14.17
CA ARG A 26 2.33 -8.41 15.12
C ARG A 26 3.01 -7.55 16.20
N PRO A 27 3.03 -7.95 17.48
CA PRO A 27 3.66 -7.17 18.56
C PRO A 27 5.18 -7.00 18.38
N SER A 28 5.78 -6.07 19.14
CA SER A 28 7.14 -5.56 18.90
C SER A 28 8.37 -6.36 19.43
N PRO A 29 8.32 -7.68 19.72
CA PRO A 29 9.56 -8.47 19.86
C PRO A 29 9.92 -9.23 18.58
N TYR A 30 9.03 -9.31 17.57
CA TYR A 30 9.32 -10.06 16.34
C TYR A 30 10.37 -9.36 15.47
N SER A 31 11.48 -10.05 15.21
CA SER A 31 12.59 -9.61 14.37
C SER A 31 12.13 -9.04 13.02
N THR A 32 11.12 -9.65 12.41
CA THR A 32 10.60 -9.21 11.12
C THR A 32 9.96 -7.82 11.17
N ARG A 33 9.24 -7.48 12.26
CA ARG A 33 8.68 -6.13 12.44
C ARG A 33 9.80 -5.10 12.68
N GLN A 34 10.83 -5.47 13.45
CA GLN A 34 11.99 -4.61 13.69
C GLN A 34 12.75 -4.32 12.39
N VAL A 35 13.12 -5.34 11.61
CA VAL A 35 13.82 -5.18 10.32
C VAL A 35 12.99 -4.33 9.34
N MET A 36 11.67 -4.50 9.34
CA MET A 36 10.77 -3.69 8.51
C MET A 36 10.69 -2.23 8.96
N GLY A 37 10.94 -1.92 10.23
CA GLY A 37 11.04 -0.54 10.74
C GLY A 37 12.43 0.10 10.56
N MET A 38 13.50 -0.71 10.54
CA MET A 38 14.88 -0.21 10.48
C MET A 38 15.19 0.53 9.18
N ASP A 39 15.69 1.77 9.26
CA ASP A 39 16.29 2.43 8.10
C ASP A 39 17.76 2.05 8.01
N VAL A 40 18.15 1.37 6.92
CA VAL A 40 19.52 0.93 6.73
C VAL A 40 20.28 2.07 6.07
N THR A 41 20.99 2.85 6.89
CA THR A 41 21.91 3.89 6.46
C THR A 41 23.21 3.24 5.98
N GLY A 42 23.65 3.58 4.77
CA GLY A 42 24.85 3.02 4.17
C GLY A 42 24.87 3.12 2.65
N LYS A 43 26.06 3.36 2.08
CA LYS A 43 26.27 3.34 0.63
C LYS A 43 26.14 1.90 0.16
N ARG A 44 25.15 1.64 -0.69
CA ARG A 44 24.92 0.29 -1.23
C ARG A 44 26.03 -0.05 -2.22
N LEU A 45 26.48 -1.29 -2.21
CA LEU A 45 27.40 -1.80 -3.24
C LEU A 45 26.73 -1.69 -4.61
N GLU A 46 27.48 -1.19 -5.58
CA GLU A 46 27.04 -1.13 -6.97
C GLU A 46 26.90 -2.55 -7.54
N GLY A 47 25.86 -2.78 -8.34
CA GLY A 47 25.54 -4.09 -8.94
C GLY A 47 24.34 -4.83 -8.35
N GLY A 48 23.81 -4.39 -7.21
CA GLY A 48 22.61 -5.00 -6.61
C GLY A 48 21.27 -4.54 -7.22
N PRO A 49 20.17 -5.30 -7.02
CA PRO A 49 18.83 -4.86 -7.40
C PRO A 49 18.46 -3.50 -6.78
N LYS A 50 18.10 -2.53 -7.64
CA LYS A 50 17.81 -1.14 -7.22
C LYS A 50 16.52 -1.02 -6.40
N LYS A 51 15.53 -1.91 -6.60
CA LYS A 51 14.21 -1.82 -5.95
C LYS A 51 14.26 -2.42 -4.55
N ARG A 52 14.01 -1.60 -3.51
CA ARG A 52 13.77 -2.14 -2.16
C ARG A 52 12.34 -2.65 -2.05
N TRP A 53 12.15 -3.71 -1.28
CA TRP A 53 10.82 -4.19 -0.91
C TRP A 53 9.99 -3.08 -0.24
N LYS A 54 10.59 -2.28 0.64
CA LYS A 54 9.94 -1.10 1.25
C LYS A 54 9.46 -0.09 0.21
N ASP A 55 10.21 0.12 -0.87
CA ASP A 55 9.82 1.04 -1.94
C ASP A 55 8.65 0.49 -2.76
N ALA A 56 8.58 -0.82 -2.95
CA ALA A 56 7.42 -1.47 -3.57
C ALA A 56 6.15 -1.31 -2.72
N ILE A 57 6.25 -1.52 -1.39
CA ILE A 57 5.12 -1.29 -0.47
C ILE A 57 4.67 0.18 -0.52
N ARG A 58 5.60 1.13 -0.47
CA ARG A 58 5.27 2.57 -0.57
C ARG A 58 4.51 2.89 -1.85
N LYS A 59 4.96 2.36 -2.99
CA LYS A 59 4.27 2.52 -4.27
C LYS A 59 2.85 1.92 -4.25
N ASP A 60 2.70 0.72 -3.70
CA ASP A 60 1.38 0.08 -3.60
C ASP A 60 0.43 0.85 -2.68
N MET A 61 0.92 1.36 -1.55
CA MET A 61 0.14 2.20 -0.64
C MET A 61 -0.34 3.47 -1.34
N ASN A 62 0.55 4.17 -2.07
CA ASN A 62 0.18 5.37 -2.83
C ASN A 62 -0.87 5.07 -3.91
N VAL A 63 -0.78 3.90 -4.54
CA VAL A 63 -1.75 3.44 -5.54
C VAL A 63 -3.11 3.10 -4.92
N VAL A 64 -3.15 2.69 -3.65
CA VAL A 64 -4.41 2.49 -2.91
C VAL A 64 -4.95 3.83 -2.43
N GLU A 65 -4.12 4.70 -1.86
CA GLU A 65 -4.50 6.01 -1.36
C GLU A 65 -5.08 6.92 -2.46
N SER A 66 -4.49 6.89 -3.66
CA SER A 66 -5.03 7.60 -4.83
C SER A 66 -6.41 7.08 -5.26
N ARG A 67 -6.70 5.77 -5.14
CA ARG A 67 -8.04 5.21 -5.41
C ARG A 67 -9.05 5.57 -4.33
N THR A 68 -8.63 5.60 -3.07
CA THR A 68 -9.50 6.02 -1.97
C THR A 68 -9.79 7.51 -2.06
N THR A 69 -8.86 8.32 -2.56
CA THR A 69 -9.04 9.77 -2.78
C THR A 69 -10.06 10.07 -3.89
N THR A 70 -10.18 9.21 -4.92
CA THR A 70 -11.28 9.31 -5.90
C THR A 70 -12.64 8.95 -5.32
N LEU A 71 -12.69 8.28 -4.17
CA LEU A 71 -13.88 8.15 -3.32
C LEU A 71 -13.83 9.22 -2.22
N ARG A 72 -13.70 10.49 -2.58
CA ARG A 72 -13.98 11.57 -1.63
C ARG A 72 -15.47 11.51 -1.27
N PRO A 73 -15.85 11.34 0.00
CA PRO A 73 -17.15 11.83 0.42
C PRO A 73 -17.14 13.35 0.20
N CYS A 74 -18.23 13.84 -0.38
CA CYS A 74 -18.55 15.24 -0.59
C CYS A 74 -18.13 16.05 0.65
N SER A 75 -17.00 16.74 0.60
CA SER A 75 -16.43 17.37 1.80
C SER A 75 -16.13 18.85 1.63
N LEU A 76 -16.57 19.52 0.56
CA LEU A 76 -16.65 20.99 0.55
C LEU A 76 -17.64 21.52 -0.51
N ALA A 77 -18.66 22.25 -0.02
CA ALA A 77 -19.63 23.12 -0.70
C ALA A 77 -20.75 22.40 -1.51
N GLN A 78 -22.06 22.60 -1.29
CA GLN A 78 -22.82 23.64 -0.58
C GLN A 78 -23.88 23.04 0.36
N ARG A 79 -24.36 23.87 1.29
CA ARG A 79 -25.24 23.63 2.46
C ARG A 79 -26.60 22.93 2.24
N THR A 80 -26.84 22.23 1.14
CA THR A 80 -28.11 21.51 0.90
C THR A 80 -27.83 20.26 0.06
N CYS A 81 -27.59 19.12 0.68
CA CYS A 81 -27.55 17.85 -0.03
C CYS A 81 -28.50 16.86 0.67
N ASP A 82 -29.74 16.83 0.18
CA ASP A 82 -30.74 15.79 0.45
C ASP A 82 -30.34 14.50 -0.27
N CYS A 83 -29.46 13.71 0.32
CA CYS A 83 -29.16 12.35 -0.14
C CYS A 83 -29.60 11.33 0.90
N ALA A 84 -30.89 11.36 1.21
CA ALA A 84 -31.60 10.30 1.92
C ALA A 84 -33.09 10.34 1.52
N ARG A 85 -33.36 10.07 0.24
CA ARG A 85 -34.65 9.54 -0.22
C ARG A 85 -34.41 8.53 -1.33
#